data_AF-A0A537JZ43-F1
#
_entry.id   AF-A0A537JZ43-F1
#
_cell.length_a   1.000
_cell.length_b   1.000
_cell.length_c   1.000
_cell.angle_alpha   90.00
_cell.angle_beta   90.00
_cell.angle_gamma   90.00
#
_symmetry.space_group_name_H-M   'P 1'
#
loop_
_entity.id
_entity.type
_entity.pdbx_description
1 polymer ?
#
loop_
_entity_poly.entity_id
_entity_poly.type
_entity_poly.pdbx_seq_one_letter_code
_entity_poly.pdbx_strand_id
1 'polypeptide(L)'
;MRRKEFLATIAGIAATLAASGAALAQTTYPNQTPPGQKPPTRGEYGSARNIRRVHQMLERAIDELQHDQRDYGGYRVKAIEALRQAREDLMEALKWDKSHPSK
;
A
#
# COMPACT_ATOMS: atom_id res chain seq x y z
N MET A 1 10.90 15.70 32.51
CA MET A 1 12.20 15.01 32.29
C MET A 1 12.01 13.56 32.73
N ARG A 2 12.30 12.47 32.02
CA ARG A 2 12.95 12.15 30.74
C ARG A 2 12.44 10.77 30.29
N ARG A 3 12.58 10.54 28.98
CA ARG A 3 12.38 9.32 28.16
C ARG A 3 12.85 8.01 28.80
N LYS A 4 12.23 6.90 28.38
CA LYS A 4 12.78 5.54 28.13
C LYS A 4 11.59 4.57 27.98
N GLU A 5 11.44 3.64 27.05
CA GLU A 5 12.04 3.25 25.78
C GLU A 5 10.95 2.41 25.08
N PHE A 6 10.84 2.53 23.76
CA PHE A 6 9.93 1.78 22.91
C PHE A 6 10.64 0.46 22.55
N LEU A 7 10.16 -0.69 23.04
CA LEU A 7 10.70 -2.00 22.64
C LEU A 7 9.86 -2.58 21.50
N ALA A 8 10.32 -2.37 20.27
CA ALA A 8 9.87 -3.13 19.11
C ALA A 8 10.81 -4.33 18.91
N THR A 9 10.40 -5.49 19.40
CA THR A 9 11.11 -6.77 19.21
C THR A 9 10.75 -7.32 17.83
N ILE A 10 11.58 -7.06 16.82
CA ILE A 10 11.49 -7.80 15.56
C ILE A 10 12.47 -8.96 15.65
N ALA A 11 11.91 -10.17 15.65
CA ALA A 11 12.64 -11.43 15.58
C ALA A 11 13.46 -11.48 14.29
N GLY A 12 14.77 -11.27 14.42
CA GLY A 12 15.75 -11.55 13.38
C GLY A 12 16.15 -13.02 13.45
N ILE A 13 15.92 -13.75 12.37
CA ILE A 13 16.29 -15.16 12.18
C ILE A 13 17.78 -15.35 12.48
N ALA A 14 18.09 -16.30 13.36
CA ALA A 14 19.45 -16.71 13.67
C ALA A 14 20.07 -17.45 12.49
N ALA A 15 21.23 -16.98 12.03
CA ALA A 15 22.19 -17.77 11.27
C ALA A 15 23.60 -17.42 11.76
N THR A 16 24.09 -18.23 12.69
CA THR A 16 25.47 -18.13 13.21
C THR A 16 26.41 -18.78 12.20
N LEU A 17 27.31 -18.00 11.60
CA LEU A 17 28.53 -18.53 10.99
C LEU A 17 29.72 -17.71 11.47
N ALA A 18 30.58 -18.37 12.24
CA ALA A 18 31.86 -17.85 12.68
C ALA A 18 32.94 -18.15 11.64
N ALA A 19 33.82 -17.17 11.42
CA ALA A 19 35.26 -17.27 11.15
C ALA A 19 35.76 -16.39 9.99
N SER A 20 36.62 -15.44 10.39
CA SER A 20 37.82 -14.94 9.70
C SER A 20 37.72 -14.40 8.27
N GLY A 21 37.96 -13.09 8.16
CA GLY A 21 38.79 -12.50 7.11
C GLY A 21 38.07 -12.02 5.86
N ALA A 22 38.43 -10.79 5.46
CA ALA A 22 38.06 -10.07 4.24
C ALA A 22 36.61 -9.52 4.19
N ALA A 23 36.53 -8.19 4.25
CA ALA A 23 35.34 -7.41 3.96
C ALA A 23 34.82 -7.74 2.56
N LEU A 24 33.60 -8.27 2.48
CA LEU A 24 32.81 -8.27 1.26
C LEU A 24 31.43 -7.67 1.54
N ALA A 25 31.09 -6.71 0.67
CA ALA A 25 29.78 -6.14 0.44
C ALA A 25 29.19 -5.25 1.55
N GLN A 26 29.75 -4.04 1.69
CA GLN A 26 28.89 -2.89 2.01
C GLN A 26 28.03 -2.60 0.78
N THR A 27 26.83 -3.17 0.70
CA THR A 27 25.80 -2.64 -0.18
C THR A 27 25.30 -1.32 0.39
N THR A 28 25.70 -0.26 -0.30
CA THR A 28 25.26 1.12 -0.20
C THR A 28 23.76 1.25 0.06
N TYR A 29 23.37 1.73 1.24
CA TYR A 29 22.15 2.52 1.43
C TYR A 29 22.42 3.63 2.45
N PRO A 30 22.95 4.80 2.05
CA PRO A 30 22.87 5.97 2.88
C PRO A 30 21.53 6.66 2.57
N ASN A 31 20.52 6.42 3.39
CA ASN A 31 19.53 7.47 3.61
C ASN A 31 19.16 7.49 5.10
N GLN A 32 20.10 7.98 5.90
CA GLN A 32 19.86 8.34 7.28
C GLN A 32 19.03 9.63 7.28
N THR A 33 17.70 9.50 7.30
CA THR A 33 16.82 10.63 7.64
C THR A 33 17.17 11.10 9.06
N PRO A 34 17.43 12.41 9.27
CA PRO A 34 17.75 12.95 10.60
C PRO A 34 16.65 12.63 11.63
N PRO A 35 17.00 12.35 12.90
CA PRO A 35 16.02 12.09 13.95
C PRO A 35 15.22 13.37 14.23
N GLY A 36 13.95 13.39 13.80
CA GLY A 36 13.02 14.50 14.04
C GLY A 36 12.07 14.82 12.88
N GLN A 37 12.34 14.30 11.68
CA GLN A 37 11.41 14.44 10.56
C GLN A 37 10.49 13.22 10.50
N LYS A 38 9.22 13.41 10.88
CA LYS A 38 8.16 12.47 10.49
C LYS A 38 8.29 12.27 8.97
N PRO A 39 8.36 11.04 8.44
CA PRO A 39 8.42 10.83 7.00
C PRO A 39 7.28 11.65 6.38
N PRO A 40 7.52 12.38 5.27
CA PRO A 40 6.51 13.25 4.68
C PRO A 40 5.24 12.43 4.57
N THR A 41 4.25 12.82 5.36
CA THR A 41 2.95 12.15 5.33
C THR A 41 2.50 12.41 3.91
N ARG A 42 2.46 11.37 3.07
CA ARG A 42 2.12 11.50 1.65
C ARG A 42 0.92 12.42 1.59
N GLY A 43 1.12 13.65 1.12
CA GLY A 43 0.10 14.70 1.24
C GLY A 43 -1.19 14.24 0.58
N GLU A 44 -2.31 14.91 0.88
CA GLU A 44 -3.64 14.55 0.36
C GLU A 44 -3.64 14.37 -1.17
N TYR A 45 -2.83 15.14 -1.90
CA TYR A 45 -2.53 14.95 -3.32
C TYR A 45 -2.08 13.52 -3.72
N GLY A 46 -1.21 12.90 -2.92
CA GLY A 46 -0.75 11.52 -3.15
C GLY A 46 -1.79 10.47 -2.78
N SER A 47 -2.80 10.82 -1.99
CA SER A 47 -3.96 9.98 -1.65
C SER A 47 -4.93 9.88 -2.82
N ALA A 48 -5.25 11.01 -3.46
CA ALA A 48 -6.10 11.06 -4.66
C ALA A 48 -5.53 10.22 -5.82
N ARG A 49 -4.19 10.20 -5.98
CA ARG A 49 -3.51 9.34 -6.97
C ARG A 49 -3.76 7.86 -6.72
N ASN A 50 -3.83 7.41 -5.46
CA ASN A 50 -4.08 6.00 -5.15
C ASN A 50 -5.53 5.64 -5.45
N ILE A 51 -6.48 6.49 -5.08
CA ILE A 51 -7.91 6.27 -5.37
C ILE A 51 -8.13 6.10 -6.88
N ARG A 52 -7.56 6.98 -7.72
CA ARG A 52 -7.65 6.86 -9.19
C ARG A 52 -7.02 5.56 -9.71
N ARG A 53 -5.86 5.18 -9.17
CA ARG A 53 -5.19 3.93 -9.55
C ARG A 53 -6.05 2.71 -9.20
N VAL A 54 -6.57 2.65 -7.98
CA VAL A 54 -7.39 1.52 -7.53
C VAL A 54 -8.69 1.45 -8.33
N HIS A 55 -9.33 2.59 -8.60
CA HIS A 55 -10.50 2.65 -9.48
C HIS A 55 -10.22 2.00 -10.85
N GLN A 56 -9.10 2.33 -11.49
CA GLN A 56 -8.71 1.71 -12.76
C GLN A 56 -8.43 0.20 -12.66
N MET A 57 -7.94 -0.27 -11.51
CA MET A 57 -7.74 -1.70 -11.27
C MET A 57 -9.07 -2.44 -11.14
N LEU A 58 -10.05 -1.83 -10.47
CA LEU A 58 -11.39 -2.42 -10.33
C LEU A 58 -12.09 -2.56 -11.68
N GLU A 59 -12.02 -1.54 -12.55
CA GLU A 59 -12.61 -1.62 -13.90
C GLU A 59 -12.05 -2.81 -14.67
N ARG A 60 -10.72 -2.99 -14.67
CA ARG A 60 -10.07 -4.13 -15.34
C ARG A 60 -10.49 -5.48 -14.75
N ALA A 61 -10.60 -5.56 -13.42
CA ALA A 61 -11.02 -6.79 -12.75
C ALA A 61 -12.50 -7.13 -13.06
N ILE A 62 -13.36 -6.12 -13.12
CA ILE A 62 -14.76 -6.28 -13.55
C ILE A 62 -14.80 -6.79 -14.98
N ASP A 63 -14.06 -6.16 -15.90
CA ASP A 63 -14.00 -6.58 -17.30
C ASP A 63 -13.51 -8.03 -17.42
N GLU A 64 -12.43 -8.39 -16.76
CA GLU A 64 -11.87 -9.75 -16.79
C GLU A 64 -12.90 -10.80 -16.30
N LEU A 65 -13.57 -10.52 -15.18
CA LEU A 65 -14.61 -11.40 -14.65
C LEU A 65 -15.84 -11.46 -15.56
N GLN A 66 -16.21 -10.37 -16.22
CA GLN A 66 -17.35 -10.36 -17.16
C GLN A 66 -17.09 -11.21 -18.41
N HIS A 67 -15.83 -11.32 -18.84
CA HIS A 67 -15.45 -12.12 -20.00
C HIS A 67 -15.19 -13.59 -19.66
N ASP A 68 -15.04 -13.95 -18.38
CA ASP A 68 -14.91 -15.35 -17.97
C ASP A 68 -16.22 -16.10 -18.27
N GLN A 69 -16.12 -17.28 -18.88
CA GLN A 69 -17.27 -18.12 -19.25
C GLN A 69 -17.85 -18.89 -18.05
N ARG A 70 -17.03 -19.15 -17.03
CA ARG A 70 -17.42 -19.98 -15.88
C ARG A 70 -17.91 -19.13 -14.72
N ASP A 71 -19.05 -19.50 -14.13
CA ASP A 71 -19.63 -18.75 -13.01
C ASP A 71 -19.11 -19.17 -11.62
N TYR A 72 -18.28 -20.21 -11.56
CA TYR A 72 -17.69 -20.78 -10.34
C TYR A 72 -18.70 -20.99 -9.20
N GLY A 73 -19.95 -21.38 -9.51
CA GLY A 73 -21.00 -21.53 -8.50
C GLY A 73 -21.62 -20.22 -8.01
N GLY A 74 -21.67 -19.20 -8.86
CA GLY A 74 -22.25 -17.88 -8.56
C GLY A 74 -21.25 -16.88 -7.95
N TYR A 75 -20.03 -17.30 -7.61
CA TYR A 75 -19.05 -16.41 -6.97
C TYR A 75 -18.51 -15.35 -7.92
N ARG A 76 -18.46 -15.63 -9.23
CA ARG A 76 -18.07 -14.63 -10.23
C ARG A 76 -19.03 -13.44 -10.21
N VAL A 77 -20.34 -13.71 -10.30
CA VAL A 77 -21.36 -12.65 -10.27
C VAL A 77 -21.33 -11.88 -8.95
N LYS A 78 -21.23 -12.57 -7.81
CA LYS A 78 -21.10 -11.93 -6.49
C LYS A 78 -19.87 -11.03 -6.39
N ALA A 79 -18.73 -11.46 -6.95
CA ALA A 79 -17.51 -10.66 -6.98
C ALA A 79 -17.71 -9.40 -7.85
N ILE A 80 -18.32 -9.53 -9.03
CA ILE A 80 -18.62 -8.38 -9.90
C ILE A 80 -19.51 -7.35 -9.17
N GLU A 81 -20.54 -7.79 -8.46
CA GLU A 81 -21.41 -6.90 -7.67
C GLU A 81 -20.63 -6.14 -6.59
N ALA A 82 -19.79 -6.82 -5.83
CA ALA A 82 -18.96 -6.20 -4.79
C ALA A 82 -17.95 -5.19 -5.39
N LEU A 83 -17.32 -5.55 -6.51
CA LEU A 83 -16.37 -4.67 -7.20
C LEU A 83 -17.06 -3.42 -7.76
N ARG A 84 -18.30 -3.56 -8.27
CA ARG A 84 -19.11 -2.41 -8.73
C ARG A 84 -19.46 -1.48 -7.57
N GLN A 85 -19.85 -2.01 -6.41
CA GLN A 85 -20.09 -1.17 -5.24
C GLN A 85 -18.83 -0.40 -4.84
N ALA A 86 -17.68 -1.09 -4.76
CA ALA A 86 -16.41 -0.44 -4.43
C ALA A 86 -16.01 0.63 -5.46
N ARG A 87 -16.29 0.41 -6.75
CA ARG A 87 -16.08 1.39 -7.81
C ARG A 87 -16.88 2.66 -7.56
N GLU A 88 -18.17 2.55 -7.25
CA GLU A 88 -19.02 3.71 -6.95
C GLU A 88 -18.51 4.47 -5.72
N ASP A 89 -18.10 3.77 -4.66
CA ASP A 89 -17.54 4.38 -3.45
C ASP A 89 -16.26 5.18 -3.76
N LEU A 90 -15.38 4.65 -4.62
CA LEU A 90 -14.18 5.38 -5.07
C LEU A 90 -14.52 6.59 -5.94
N MET A 91 -15.58 6.52 -6.76
CA MET A 91 -16.06 7.67 -7.51
C MET A 91 -16.58 8.78 -6.59
N GLU A 92 -17.34 8.43 -5.56
CA GLU A 92 -17.79 9.39 -4.54
C GLU A 92 -16.62 9.99 -3.76
N ALA A 93 -15.60 9.19 -3.42
CA ALA A 93 -14.38 9.70 -2.79
C ALA A 93 -13.65 10.73 -3.68
N LEU A 94 -13.57 10.50 -5.00
CA LEU A 94 -12.98 11.45 -5.95
C LEU A 94 -13.82 12.73 -6.11
N LYS A 95 -15.15 12.62 -6.07
CA LYS A 95 -16.05 13.78 -6.08
C LYS A 95 -15.85 14.62 -4.83
N TRP A 96 -15.76 13.97 -3.66
CA TRP A 96 -15.53 14.62 -2.39
C TRP A 96 -14.17 15.34 -2.35
N ASP A 97 -13.10 14.68 -2.80
CA ASP A 97 -11.74 15.27 -2.89
C ASP A 97 -11.73 16.52 -3.77
N LYS A 98 -12.44 16.47 -4.91
CA LYS A 98 -12.58 17.62 -5.82
C LYS A 98 -13.30 18.81 -5.17
N SER A 99 -14.29 18.57 -4.30
CA SER A 99 -15.02 19.63 -3.61
C SER A 99 -14.38 20.09 -2.30
N HIS A 100 -13.38 19.36 -1.79
CA HIS A 100 -12.66 19.68 -0.54
C HIS A 100 -11.15 19.76 -0.81
N PRO A 101 -10.70 20.73 -1.62
CA PRO A 101 -9.28 20.85 -1.93
C PRO A 101 -8.46 21.08 -0.66
N SER A 102 -7.50 20.18 -0.43
CA SER A 102 -6.46 20.35 0.58
C SER A 102 -5.66 21.62 0.31
N LYS A 103 -5.52 22.48 1.32
CA LYS A 103 -4.76 23.74 1.23
C LYS A 103 -3.26 23.51 1.09
#